data_AF-A0A1H3YTS2-F1
#
_entry.id   AF-A0A1H3YTS2-F1
#
_cell.length_a   1.000
_cell.length_b   1.000
_cell.length_c   1.000
_cell.angle_alpha   90.00
_cell.angle_beta   90.00
_cell.angle_gamma   90.00
#
_symmetry.space_group_name_H-M   'P 1'
#
loop_
_entity.id
_entity.type
_entity.pdbx_description
1 polymer ?
#
loop_
_entity_poly.entity_id
_entity_poly.type
_entity_poly.pdbx_seq_one_letter_code
_entity_poly.pdbx_strand_id
1 'polypeptide(L)'
;MKKFSVVVVMFLVALTGLHNPVFADNHGEPPVKELEQQFKDLIYLETTEDGEVKKYDSMDRLEEEMKGIMVWPLADHYLDTYFEERDGKLYLKEMDGPVQLNTDEDYTLEKVSDDKYKLTQHGENQLRGEYTLTITYSYEAGKWVYGDRMNHVSSSESGGELPDTATSLPIVMASGGAVMAIGVLLLIFRRKSTV
;
A
#
# COMPACT_ATOMS: atom_id res chain seq x y z
N MET A 1 -58.27 -47.01 31.43
CA MET A 1 -58.70 -45.72 32.01
C MET A 1 -57.47 -44.98 32.53
N LYS A 2 -57.24 -43.72 32.10
CA LYS A 2 -56.66 -42.57 32.84
C LYS A 2 -55.30 -42.82 33.58
N LYS A 3 -54.21 -42.05 33.40
CA LYS A 3 -54.05 -40.62 33.10
C LYS A 3 -52.65 -40.32 32.54
N PHE A 4 -52.59 -39.31 31.69
CA PHE A 4 -51.40 -38.51 31.38
C PHE A 4 -50.69 -38.05 32.66
N SER A 5 -49.35 -38.08 32.63
CA SER A 5 -48.55 -37.13 33.40
C SER A 5 -47.33 -36.75 32.56
N VAL A 6 -47.40 -35.55 31.99
CA VAL A 6 -46.31 -34.88 31.28
C VAL A 6 -45.25 -34.51 32.32
N VAL A 7 -44.02 -35.01 32.15
CA VAL A 7 -42.86 -34.50 32.88
C VAL A 7 -42.10 -33.60 31.93
N VAL A 8 -42.23 -32.29 32.14
CA VAL A 8 -41.37 -31.28 31.51
C VAL A 8 -40.01 -31.39 32.19
N VAL A 9 -39.04 -31.99 31.49
CA VAL A 9 -37.63 -31.94 31.90
C VAL A 9 -37.04 -30.65 31.34
N MET A 10 -37.10 -29.59 32.14
CA MET A 10 -36.20 -28.45 32.01
C MET A 10 -34.88 -28.86 32.68
N PHE A 11 -33.83 -29.11 31.91
CA PHE A 11 -32.47 -29.13 32.45
C PHE A 11 -31.59 -28.15 31.67
N LEU A 12 -31.12 -27.17 32.44
CA LEU A 12 -30.15 -26.13 32.12
C LEU A 12 -28.96 -26.66 31.32
N VAL A 13 -28.69 -26.07 30.14
CA VAL A 13 -27.37 -26.13 29.53
C VAL A 13 -26.51 -25.08 30.23
N ALA A 14 -25.66 -25.52 31.16
CA ALA A 14 -24.56 -24.70 31.63
C ALA A 14 -23.53 -24.58 30.49
N LEU A 15 -23.56 -23.48 29.73
CA LEU A 15 -22.44 -23.09 28.89
C LEU A 15 -21.27 -22.71 29.79
N THR A 16 -20.47 -23.69 30.19
CA THR A 16 -19.08 -23.43 30.56
C THR A 16 -18.34 -23.11 29.27
N GLY A 17 -18.35 -21.84 28.89
CA GLY A 17 -17.43 -21.31 27.89
C GLY A 17 -16.02 -21.51 28.42
N LEU A 18 -15.37 -22.60 28.01
CA LEU A 18 -13.92 -22.65 27.92
C LEU A 18 -13.54 -21.58 26.91
N HIS A 19 -13.33 -20.35 27.39
CA HIS A 19 -12.50 -19.39 26.68
C HIS A 19 -11.08 -19.96 26.75
N ASN A 20 -10.78 -20.94 25.89
CA ASN A 20 -9.40 -21.12 25.49
C ASN A 20 -9.03 -19.77 24.88
N PRO A 21 -8.08 -19.01 25.45
CA PRO A 21 -7.51 -17.92 24.69
C PRO A 21 -7.04 -18.56 23.38
N VAL A 22 -7.57 -18.08 22.26
CA VAL A 22 -6.94 -18.33 20.96
C VAL A 22 -5.60 -17.65 21.11
N PHE A 23 -4.59 -18.40 21.53
CA PHE A 23 -3.22 -17.96 21.46
C PHE A 23 -2.98 -17.76 19.97
N ALA A 24 -2.73 -16.51 19.57
CA ALA A 24 -2.20 -16.25 18.24
C ALA A 24 -0.94 -17.10 18.13
N ASP A 25 -0.95 -18.05 17.20
CA ASP A 25 0.19 -18.93 16.99
C ASP A 25 1.38 -18.05 16.56
N ASN A 26 2.52 -18.19 17.21
CA ASN A 26 3.72 -17.47 16.78
C ASN A 26 4.27 -18.14 15.51
N HIS A 27 4.03 -17.53 14.35
CA HIS A 27 4.38 -18.08 13.04
C HIS A 27 5.86 -17.90 12.63
N GLY A 28 6.70 -17.45 13.56
CA GLY A 28 8.12 -17.17 13.32
C GLY A 28 8.33 -15.83 12.61
N GLU A 29 9.55 -15.60 12.13
CA GLU A 29 9.87 -14.42 11.32
C GLU A 29 9.58 -14.68 9.83
N PRO A 30 9.26 -13.64 9.04
CA PRO A 30 9.09 -13.79 7.61
C PRO A 30 10.39 -14.25 6.93
N PRO A 31 10.31 -15.12 5.91
CA PRO A 31 11.47 -15.55 5.12
C PRO A 31 11.86 -14.44 4.14
N VAL A 32 12.52 -13.40 4.66
CA VAL A 32 12.81 -12.14 3.96
C VAL A 32 13.57 -12.36 2.65
N LYS A 33 14.61 -13.21 2.66
CA LYS A 33 15.47 -13.42 1.49
C LYS A 33 14.73 -14.17 0.39
N GLU A 34 13.95 -15.18 0.77
CA GLU A 34 13.16 -16.00 -0.13
C GLU A 34 12.04 -15.17 -0.78
N LEU A 35 11.32 -14.36 0.01
CA LEU A 35 10.30 -13.46 -0.52
C LEU A 35 10.88 -12.41 -1.45
N GLU A 36 12.03 -11.83 -1.12
CA GLU A 36 12.68 -10.85 -2.00
C GLU A 36 13.16 -11.47 -3.31
N GLN A 37 13.67 -12.69 -3.27
CA GLN A 37 14.03 -13.41 -4.50
C GLN A 37 12.79 -13.69 -5.37
N GLN A 38 11.71 -14.18 -4.77
CA GLN A 38 10.45 -14.42 -5.49
C GLN A 38 9.89 -13.13 -6.09
N PHE A 39 9.97 -12.02 -5.36
CA PHE A 39 9.58 -10.70 -5.86
C PHE A 39 10.41 -10.30 -7.08
N LYS A 40 11.74 -10.44 -7.02
CA LYS A 40 12.63 -10.15 -8.16
C LYS A 40 12.30 -11.00 -9.38
N ASP A 41 12.04 -12.29 -9.17
CA ASP A 41 11.71 -13.23 -10.25
C ASP A 41 10.37 -12.92 -10.93
N LEU A 42 9.46 -12.20 -10.26
CA LEU A 42 8.16 -11.79 -10.79
C LEU A 42 8.17 -10.40 -11.43
N ILE A 43 9.06 -9.50 -10.98
CA ILE A 43 9.20 -8.15 -11.52
C ILE A 43 10.16 -8.10 -12.72
N TYR A 44 11.30 -8.79 -12.64
CA TYR A 44 12.36 -8.74 -13.66
C TYR A 44 12.28 -9.96 -14.58
N LEU A 45 11.15 -10.09 -15.27
CA LEU A 45 10.90 -11.18 -16.20
C LEU A 45 11.70 -11.03 -17.49
N GLU A 46 12.14 -12.16 -18.05
CA GLU A 46 12.77 -12.16 -19.36
C GLU A 46 11.78 -11.75 -20.45
N THR A 47 12.21 -10.83 -21.31
CA THR A 47 11.43 -10.32 -22.44
C THR A 47 12.10 -10.61 -23.79
N THR A 48 11.32 -10.51 -24.87
CA THR A 48 11.83 -10.39 -26.24
C THR A 48 12.38 -8.97 -26.50
N GLU A 49 12.95 -8.74 -27.68
CA GLU A 49 13.44 -7.40 -28.08
C GLU A 49 12.35 -6.32 -28.07
N ASP A 50 11.09 -6.71 -28.27
CA ASP A 50 9.92 -5.80 -28.29
C ASP A 50 9.24 -5.69 -26.91
N GLY A 51 9.86 -6.23 -25.85
CA GLY A 51 9.35 -6.18 -24.47
C GLY A 51 8.28 -7.21 -24.13
N GLU A 52 7.99 -8.18 -25.01
CA GLU A 52 7.02 -9.26 -24.75
C GLU A 52 7.58 -10.21 -23.69
N VAL A 53 6.81 -10.48 -22.63
CA VAL A 53 7.19 -11.38 -21.53
C VAL A 53 7.21 -12.82 -22.04
N LYS A 54 8.32 -13.54 -21.82
CA LYS A 54 8.48 -14.92 -22.32
C LYS A 54 7.77 -15.98 -21.48
N LYS A 55 7.67 -15.75 -20.17
CA LYS A 55 7.24 -16.78 -19.20
C LYS A 55 5.72 -16.88 -19.05
N TYR A 56 5.00 -15.79 -19.33
CA TYR A 56 3.57 -15.66 -19.10
C TYR A 56 2.89 -15.08 -20.33
N ASP A 57 1.79 -15.72 -20.72
CA ASP A 57 1.05 -15.37 -21.93
C ASP A 57 -0.11 -14.38 -21.62
N SER A 58 -0.45 -14.17 -20.35
CA SER A 58 -1.55 -13.28 -19.92
C SER A 58 -1.29 -12.61 -18.58
N MET A 59 -1.98 -11.47 -18.35
CA MET A 59 -1.93 -10.75 -17.08
C MET A 59 -2.50 -11.61 -15.93
N ASP A 60 -3.62 -12.31 -16.16
CA ASP A 60 -4.29 -13.13 -15.15
C ASP A 60 -3.36 -14.18 -14.53
N ARG A 61 -2.53 -14.83 -15.34
CA ARG A 61 -1.59 -15.86 -14.86
C ARG A 61 -0.48 -15.26 -14.01
N LEU A 62 0.03 -14.09 -14.40
CA LEU A 62 1.02 -13.39 -13.59
C LEU A 62 0.41 -12.90 -12.27
N GLU A 63 -0.85 -12.43 -12.30
CA GLU A 63 -1.58 -12.00 -11.12
C GLU A 63 -1.72 -13.12 -10.08
N GLU A 64 -2.04 -14.35 -10.51
CA GLU A 64 -2.10 -15.51 -9.62
C GLU A 64 -0.76 -15.79 -8.92
N GLU A 65 0.36 -15.71 -9.64
CA GLU A 65 1.70 -15.89 -9.07
C GLU A 65 2.06 -14.76 -8.10
N MET A 66 1.72 -13.51 -8.43
CA MET A 66 1.96 -12.36 -7.54
C MET A 66 1.12 -12.48 -6.26
N LYS A 67 -0.16 -12.84 -6.35
CA LYS A 67 -1.03 -13.17 -5.20
C LYS A 67 -0.48 -14.34 -4.36
N GLY A 68 0.42 -15.13 -4.92
CA GLY A 68 1.18 -16.15 -4.21
C GLY A 68 2.11 -15.59 -3.14
N ILE A 69 2.59 -14.35 -3.29
CA ILE A 69 3.63 -13.77 -2.42
C ILE A 69 3.24 -12.43 -1.81
N MET A 70 2.14 -11.82 -2.25
CA MET A 70 1.66 -10.53 -1.75
C MET A 70 0.14 -10.46 -1.68
N VAL A 71 -0.38 -9.54 -0.87
CA VAL A 71 -1.82 -9.27 -0.79
C VAL A 71 -2.36 -8.73 -2.11
N TRP A 72 -3.63 -9.01 -2.40
CA TRP A 72 -4.24 -8.67 -3.68
C TRP A 72 -4.08 -7.19 -4.09
N PRO A 73 -4.33 -6.19 -3.22
CA PRO A 73 -4.14 -4.79 -3.61
C PRO A 73 -2.70 -4.44 -4.03
N LEU A 74 -1.71 -5.13 -3.44
CA LEU A 74 -0.31 -4.91 -3.78
C LEU A 74 0.05 -5.57 -5.11
N ALA A 75 -0.47 -6.78 -5.38
CA ALA A 75 -0.30 -7.45 -6.66
C ALA A 75 -0.87 -6.61 -7.81
N ASP A 76 -2.10 -6.12 -7.65
CA ASP A 76 -2.79 -5.27 -8.63
C ASP A 76 -1.97 -4.01 -8.94
N HIS A 77 -1.47 -3.33 -7.90
CA HIS A 77 -0.61 -2.16 -8.05
C HIS A 77 0.66 -2.44 -8.89
N TYR A 78 1.33 -3.57 -8.64
CA TYR A 78 2.54 -3.92 -9.40
C TYR A 78 2.22 -4.30 -10.85
N LEU A 79 1.14 -5.04 -11.10
CA LEU A 79 0.70 -5.38 -12.45
C LEU A 79 0.40 -4.12 -13.26
N ASP A 80 -0.44 -3.24 -12.69
CA ASP A 80 -0.82 -1.98 -13.31
C ASP A 80 0.37 -1.05 -13.53
N THR A 81 1.36 -1.08 -12.66
CA THR A 81 2.53 -0.20 -12.78
C THR A 81 3.51 -0.71 -13.82
N TYR A 82 3.85 -2.00 -13.82
CA TYR A 82 5.00 -2.52 -14.58
C TYR A 82 4.63 -3.30 -15.82
N PHE A 83 3.37 -3.73 -15.97
CA PHE A 83 2.95 -4.59 -17.06
C PHE A 83 1.80 -3.98 -17.86
N GLU A 84 1.72 -4.36 -19.13
CA GLU A 84 0.58 -4.07 -19.98
C GLU A 84 0.23 -5.28 -20.86
N GLU A 85 -1.05 -5.43 -21.16
CA GLU A 85 -1.52 -6.44 -22.10
C GLU A 85 -1.89 -5.79 -23.43
N ARG A 86 -1.33 -6.29 -24.53
CA ARG A 86 -1.61 -5.82 -25.90
C ARG A 86 -1.86 -7.03 -26.79
N ASP A 87 -2.97 -7.04 -27.52
CA ASP A 87 -3.36 -8.13 -28.41
C ASP A 87 -3.31 -9.53 -27.77
N GLY A 88 -3.66 -9.62 -26.47
CA GLY A 88 -3.65 -10.87 -25.70
C GLY A 88 -2.27 -11.39 -25.32
N LYS A 89 -1.24 -10.53 -25.38
CA LYS A 89 0.13 -10.81 -24.96
C LYS A 89 0.57 -9.85 -23.86
N LEU A 90 1.39 -10.34 -22.95
CA LEU A 90 1.91 -9.57 -21.83
C LEU A 90 3.24 -8.89 -22.20
N TYR A 91 3.36 -7.61 -21.85
CA TYR A 91 4.56 -6.80 -22.07
C TYR A 91 5.00 -6.12 -20.78
N LEU A 92 6.31 -5.94 -20.64
CA LEU A 92 6.89 -5.11 -19.59
C LEU A 92 6.92 -3.65 -20.07
N LYS A 93 6.41 -2.73 -19.25
CA LYS A 93 6.47 -1.30 -19.54
C LYS A 93 7.90 -0.78 -19.43
N GLU A 94 8.30 0.07 -20.37
CA GLU A 94 9.60 0.74 -20.35
C GLU A 94 9.65 1.81 -19.24
N MET A 95 9.97 1.39 -18.02
CA MET A 95 10.14 2.28 -16.88
C MET A 95 11.10 1.72 -15.83
N ASP A 96 11.51 2.57 -14.89
CA ASP A 96 12.37 2.16 -13.78
C ASP A 96 11.66 1.21 -12.82
N GLY A 97 12.30 0.09 -12.53
CA GLY A 97 11.82 -0.90 -11.57
C GLY A 97 11.67 -0.37 -10.13
N PRO A 98 10.95 -1.12 -9.28
CA PRO A 98 10.77 -0.76 -7.88
C PRO A 98 12.11 -0.84 -7.13
N VAL A 99 12.19 -0.11 -6.02
CA VAL A 99 13.34 -0.23 -5.11
C VAL A 99 13.40 -1.66 -4.56
N GLN A 100 14.55 -2.29 -4.72
CA GLN A 100 14.83 -3.64 -4.22
C GLN A 100 15.34 -3.58 -2.78
N LEU A 101 15.05 -4.63 -2.01
CA LEU A 101 15.72 -4.85 -0.74
C LEU A 101 17.11 -5.39 -1.04
N ASN A 102 18.14 -4.75 -0.51
CA ASN A 102 19.49 -5.30 -0.53
C ASN A 102 19.67 -6.24 0.68
N THR A 103 19.56 -7.54 0.46
CA THR A 103 19.68 -8.55 1.53
C THR A 103 21.12 -8.77 2.02
N ASP A 104 22.10 -8.14 1.37
CA ASP A 104 23.51 -8.14 1.76
C ASP A 104 23.88 -6.93 2.62
N GLU A 105 22.98 -5.95 2.73
CA GLU A 105 23.09 -4.80 3.62
C GLU A 105 22.21 -4.95 4.86
N ASP A 106 22.56 -4.22 5.92
CA ASP A 106 21.79 -4.24 7.15
C ASP A 106 20.37 -3.69 6.92
N TYR A 107 19.40 -4.31 7.60
CA TYR A 107 18.03 -3.84 7.67
C TYR A 107 17.50 -4.07 9.09
N THR A 108 16.51 -3.27 9.48
CA THR A 108 15.77 -3.49 10.73
C THR A 108 14.53 -4.30 10.45
N LEU A 109 14.30 -5.38 11.20
CA LEU A 109 13.07 -6.17 11.15
C LEU A 109 12.38 -6.11 12.51
N GLU A 110 11.23 -5.42 12.57
CA GLU A 110 10.46 -5.18 13.78
C GLU A 110 9.19 -6.04 13.80
N LYS A 111 8.97 -6.79 14.88
CA LYS A 111 7.71 -7.51 15.10
C LYS A 111 6.62 -6.52 15.52
N VAL A 112 5.58 -6.39 14.70
CA VAL A 112 4.41 -5.54 14.98
C VAL A 112 3.32 -6.33 15.71
N SER A 113 3.10 -7.59 15.30
CA SER A 113 2.23 -8.55 15.95
C SER A 113 2.67 -9.98 15.59
N ASP A 114 1.99 -11.01 16.09
CA ASP A 114 2.31 -12.41 15.73
C ASP A 114 2.19 -12.68 14.22
N ASP A 115 1.24 -12.01 13.56
CA ASP A 115 1.01 -12.11 12.10
C ASP A 115 1.60 -10.96 11.28
N LYS A 116 2.45 -10.10 11.87
CA LYS A 116 2.92 -8.89 11.16
C LYS A 116 4.32 -8.45 11.57
N TYR A 117 5.14 -8.19 10.55
CA TYR A 117 6.47 -7.62 10.69
C TYR A 117 6.64 -6.39 9.79
N LYS A 118 7.48 -5.46 10.22
CA LYS A 118 7.87 -4.29 9.44
C LYS A 118 9.39 -4.30 9.25
N LEU A 119 9.83 -4.28 7.99
CA LEU A 119 11.22 -4.12 7.61
C LEU A 119 11.48 -2.67 7.20
N THR A 120 12.60 -2.11 7.64
CA THR A 120 13.10 -0.81 7.21
C THR A 120 14.56 -0.91 6.79
N GLN A 121 14.87 -0.44 5.58
CA GLN A 121 16.23 -0.32 5.06
C GLN A 121 16.46 1.10 4.54
N HIS A 122 17.57 1.70 4.93
CA HIS A 122 18.06 2.95 4.34
C HIS A 122 19.11 2.62 3.30
N GLY A 123 19.08 3.30 2.17
CA GLY A 123 20.08 3.13 1.13
C GLY A 123 20.23 4.40 0.30
N GLU A 124 21.20 4.37 -0.61
CA GLU A 124 21.46 5.45 -1.54
C GLU A 124 21.79 4.85 -2.91
N ASN A 125 21.29 5.44 -3.99
CA ASN A 125 21.78 5.11 -5.32
C ASN A 125 21.79 6.34 -6.24
N GLN A 126 22.54 6.25 -7.34
CA GLN A 126 22.73 7.38 -8.26
C GLN A 126 21.43 7.83 -8.96
N LEU A 127 20.46 6.92 -9.13
CA LEU A 127 19.20 7.18 -9.82
C LEU A 127 18.19 7.93 -8.92
N ARG A 128 18.14 7.58 -7.63
CA ARG A 128 17.07 8.00 -6.71
C ARG A 128 17.58 8.80 -5.51
N GLY A 129 18.90 8.93 -5.32
CA GLY A 129 19.50 9.53 -4.13
C GLY A 129 19.28 8.66 -2.89
N GLU A 130 19.26 9.30 -1.73
CA GLU A 130 18.94 8.64 -0.46
C GLU A 130 17.46 8.21 -0.43
N TYR A 131 17.22 6.98 0.00
CA TYR A 131 15.89 6.41 0.12
C TYR A 131 15.73 5.61 1.41
N THR A 132 14.47 5.49 1.84
CA THR A 132 14.05 4.56 2.88
C THR A 132 13.04 3.59 2.29
N LEU A 133 13.37 2.31 2.28
CA LEU A 133 12.50 1.21 1.90
C LEU A 133 11.79 0.70 3.16
N THR A 134 10.47 0.70 3.15
CA THR A 134 9.63 0.10 4.20
C THR A 134 8.80 -1.04 3.60
N ILE A 135 8.87 -2.21 4.21
CA ILE A 135 8.11 -3.38 3.79
C ILE A 135 7.31 -3.90 4.98
N THR A 136 6.02 -4.13 4.80
CA THR A 136 5.20 -4.85 5.78
C THR A 136 4.99 -6.28 5.30
N TYR A 137 5.30 -7.24 6.16
CA TYR A 137 4.97 -8.66 5.97
C TYR A 137 3.74 -9.02 6.79
N SER A 138 2.83 -9.78 6.19
CA SER A 138 1.62 -10.32 6.84
C SER A 138 1.62 -11.85 6.76
N TYR A 139 1.19 -12.52 7.83
CA TYR A 139 0.95 -13.97 7.78
C TYR A 139 -0.50 -14.24 7.40
N GLU A 140 -0.73 -14.74 6.20
CA GLU A 140 -2.06 -14.95 5.63
C GLU A 140 -2.13 -16.34 4.97
N ALA A 141 -3.25 -17.04 5.17
CA ALA A 141 -3.49 -18.36 4.59
C ALA A 141 -2.36 -19.38 4.85
N GLY A 142 -1.71 -19.31 6.02
CA GLY A 142 -0.67 -20.26 6.44
C GLY A 142 0.73 -19.95 5.90
N LYS A 143 0.97 -18.76 5.34
CA LYS A 143 2.29 -18.33 4.84
C LYS A 143 2.52 -16.83 5.05
N TRP A 144 3.78 -16.43 5.06
CA TRP A 144 4.18 -15.02 5.02
C TRP A 144 4.05 -14.47 3.59
N VAL A 145 3.48 -13.27 3.46
CA VAL A 145 3.34 -12.52 2.21
C VAL A 145 3.68 -11.05 2.43
N TYR A 146 3.94 -10.30 1.35
CA TYR A 146 3.99 -8.85 1.40
C TYR A 146 2.59 -8.28 1.64
N GLY A 147 2.41 -7.59 2.76
CA GLY A 147 1.22 -6.81 3.05
C GLY A 147 1.28 -5.40 2.48
N ASP A 148 2.47 -4.80 2.45
CA ASP A 148 2.71 -3.47 1.87
C ASP A 148 4.20 -3.30 1.52
N ARG A 149 4.48 -2.45 0.53
CA ARG A 149 5.86 -2.11 0.14
C ARG A 149 5.92 -0.67 -0.37
N MET A 150 6.52 0.19 0.44
CA MET A 150 6.65 1.63 0.17
C MET A 150 8.11 2.04 0.14
N ASN A 151 8.48 2.91 -0.79
CA ASN A 151 9.75 3.63 -0.77
C ASN A 151 9.50 5.13 -0.60
N HIS A 152 10.24 5.75 0.30
CA HIS A 152 10.30 7.20 0.42
C HIS A 152 11.67 7.67 -0.05
N VAL A 153 11.69 8.52 -1.07
CA VAL A 153 12.92 9.21 -1.49
C VAL A 153 13.03 10.47 -0.64
N SER A 154 14.13 10.58 0.11
CA SER A 154 14.44 11.82 0.82
C SER A 154 14.69 12.89 -0.25
N SER A 155 13.72 13.78 -0.44
CA SER A 155 13.95 14.94 -1.31
C SER A 155 15.06 15.75 -0.66
N SER A 156 16.26 15.72 -1.22
CA SER A 156 17.21 16.79 -0.96
C SER A 156 16.51 18.07 -1.41
N GLU A 157 16.41 19.05 -0.52
CA GLU A 157 15.98 20.40 -0.85
C GLU A 157 17.03 21.01 -1.79
N SER A 158 17.01 20.59 -3.05
CA SER A 158 17.65 21.26 -4.18
C SER A 158 16.56 21.65 -5.17
N GLY A 159 15.49 22.23 -4.64
CA GLY A 159 14.72 23.21 -5.41
C GLY A 159 15.65 24.40 -5.60
N GLY A 160 16.19 24.56 -6.81
CA GLY A 160 17.01 25.72 -7.14
C GLY A 160 16.32 26.99 -6.67
N GLU A 161 17.06 27.87 -5.99
CA GLU A 161 16.60 29.23 -5.71
C GLU A 161 16.04 29.81 -7.01
N LEU A 162 14.77 30.25 -6.98
CA LEU A 162 14.20 30.99 -8.10
C LEU A 162 15.16 32.16 -8.38
N PRO A 163 15.57 32.39 -9.65
CA PRO A 163 16.31 33.61 -9.95
C PRO A 163 15.44 34.80 -9.54
N ASP A 164 16.06 35.81 -8.91
CA ASP A 164 15.45 37.06 -8.41
C ASP A 164 14.60 37.81 -9.46
N THR A 165 14.61 37.36 -10.71
CA THR A 165 13.81 37.83 -11.83
C THR A 165 12.31 37.48 -11.76
N ALA A 166 11.86 36.61 -10.83
CA ALA A 166 10.42 36.40 -10.60
C ALA A 166 9.75 37.56 -9.83
N THR A 167 10.53 38.55 -9.37
CA THR A 167 10.06 39.71 -8.58
C THR A 167 9.88 40.98 -9.41
N SER A 168 9.60 40.88 -10.71
CA SER A 168 9.23 42.05 -11.53
C SER A 168 7.75 42.02 -11.95
N LEU A 169 6.86 41.93 -10.96
CA LEU A 169 5.52 42.52 -11.11
C LEU A 169 5.57 43.91 -10.46
N PRO A 170 5.17 44.99 -11.17
CA PRO A 170 5.34 46.35 -10.68
C PRO A 170 4.51 46.57 -9.41
N ILE A 171 5.23 46.90 -8.32
CA ILE A 171 4.67 47.40 -7.06
C ILE A 171 4.11 48.80 -7.34
N VAL A 172 2.88 48.87 -7.85
CA VAL A 172 2.03 50.06 -7.81
C VAL A 172 0.61 49.63 -7.45
N MET A 173 0.41 49.25 -6.18
CA MET A 173 -0.88 49.34 -5.50
C MET A 173 -0.67 49.73 -4.03
N ALA A 174 0.06 50.84 -3.82
CA ALA A 174 -0.02 51.61 -2.59
C ALA A 174 -1.09 52.71 -2.76
N SER A 175 -2.35 52.34 -2.94
CA SER A 175 -3.59 53.15 -2.74
C SER A 175 -4.77 52.50 -3.47
N GLY A 176 -5.76 52.04 -2.72
CA GLY A 176 -6.94 51.32 -3.23
C GLY A 176 -7.12 50.03 -2.43
N GLY A 177 -7.38 50.11 -1.13
CA GLY A 177 -8.66 50.58 -0.64
C GLY A 177 -9.63 49.42 -0.58
N ALA A 178 -9.73 48.79 0.59
CA ALA A 178 -10.98 48.36 1.20
C ALA A 178 -12.15 47.98 0.26
N VAL A 179 -12.06 46.90 -0.53
CA VAL A 179 -13.27 46.30 -1.13
C VAL A 179 -13.10 44.77 -1.29
N MET A 180 -13.02 44.03 -0.19
CA MET A 180 -13.41 42.60 -0.15
C MET A 180 -13.89 42.19 1.25
N ALA A 181 -14.73 43.03 1.86
CA ALA A 181 -15.49 42.69 3.07
C ALA A 181 -17.02 42.88 2.91
N ILE A 182 -17.49 43.30 1.73
CA ILE A 182 -18.91 43.64 1.50
C ILE A 182 -19.70 42.48 0.85
N GLY A 183 -19.04 41.51 0.22
CA GLY A 183 -19.73 40.41 -0.50
C GLY A 183 -20.44 39.38 0.37
N VAL A 184 -20.07 39.23 1.65
CA VAL A 184 -20.62 38.19 2.55
C VAL A 184 -21.77 38.71 3.43
N LEU A 185 -21.90 40.03 3.62
CA LEU A 185 -22.89 40.62 4.53
C LEU A 185 -24.28 40.85 3.89
N LEU A 186 -24.38 40.88 2.55
CA LEU A 186 -25.64 41.06 1.82
C LEU A 186 -26.44 39.77 1.56
N LEU A 187 -25.89 38.59 1.87
CA LEU A 187 -26.63 37.31 1.76
C LEU A 187 -27.37 36.91 3.04
N ILE A 188 -27.14 37.59 4.16
CA ILE A 188 -27.75 37.23 5.46
C ILE A 188 -29.03 38.03 5.78
N PHE A 189 -29.27 39.18 5.13
CA PHE A 189 -30.45 40.02 5.43
C PHE A 189 -31.67 39.87 4.50
N ARG A 190 -31.63 39.03 3.46
CA ARG A 190 -32.77 38.89 2.52
C ARG A 190 -33.75 37.74 2.85
N ARG A 191 -33.78 37.24 4.09
CA ARG A 191 -34.72 36.17 4.51
C ARG A 191 -35.60 36.49 5.71
N LYS A 192 -35.81 37.76 6.06
CA LYS A 192 -36.90 38.14 6.98
C LYS A 192 -37.64 39.37 6.48
N SER A 193 -38.96 39.18 6.32
CA SER A 193 -40.02 40.19 6.17
C SER A 193 -40.42 40.59 4.75
N THR A 194 -41.43 39.91 4.21
CA THR A 194 -42.71 40.58 3.87
C THR A 194 -43.83 39.54 3.97
N VAL A 195 -44.70 39.74 4.96
CA VAL A 195 -46.15 39.48 4.89
C VAL A 195 -46.75 40.61 4.06
#